data_AF-A0A522ZG57-F1
#
_entry.id   AF-A0A522ZG57-F1
#
_cell.length_a   1.000
_cell.length_b   1.000
_cell.length_c   1.000
_cell.angle_alpha   90.00
_cell.angle_beta   90.00
_cell.angle_gamma   90.00
#
_symmetry.space_group_name_H-M   'P 1'
#
loop_
_entity.id
_entity.type
_entity.pdbx_description
1 polymer ?
#
loop_
_entity_poly.entity_id
_entity_poly.type
_entity_poly.pdbx_seq_one_letter_code
_entity_poly.pdbx_strand_id
1 'polypeptide(L)'
;MIVEALFPTYRFDKAETDDFMVIDQWSYAWAAFSGPLFVLSKRLYFLAFVAMIAMIAIAGGVIFGLTIIVYLFSASLEGMLLMLITVVGGIALNGIVAVRLVRYGYLQRGWRLGY
;
A
#
# COMPACT_ATOMS: atom_id res chain seq x y z
N MET A 1 25.61 -0.23 2.28
CA MET A 1 24.34 0.10 1.60
C MET A 1 23.29 -0.81 2.20
N ILE A 2 22.46 -0.31 3.13
CA ILE A 2 21.39 -1.11 3.73
C ILE A 2 20.28 -1.16 2.67
N VAL A 3 19.99 -2.35 2.15
CA VAL A 3 18.81 -2.56 1.32
C VAL A 3 17.61 -2.38 2.24
N GLU A 4 16.92 -1.24 2.16
CA GLU A 4 15.64 -1.09 2.86
C GLU A 4 14.70 -2.19 2.35
N ALA A 5 14.18 -2.99 3.27
CA ALA A 5 13.19 -4.00 2.90
C ALA A 5 12.01 -3.32 2.20
N LEU A 6 11.47 -3.93 1.13
CA LEU A 6 10.30 -3.42 0.43
C LEU A 6 9.04 -3.42 1.33
N PHE A 7 9.00 -4.36 2.27
CA PHE A 7 7.94 -4.56 3.26
C PHE A 7 8.54 -4.60 4.68
N PRO A 8 8.96 -3.44 5.22
CA PRO A 8 9.52 -3.36 6.56
C PRO A 8 8.43 -3.57 7.62
N THR A 9 8.77 -4.33 8.67
CA THR A 9 7.91 -4.41 9.86
C THR A 9 8.09 -3.15 10.69
N TYR A 10 6.98 -2.53 11.09
CA TYR A 10 7.00 -1.38 12.00
C TYR A 10 6.31 -1.74 13.31
N ARG A 11 6.91 -1.32 14.42
CA ARG A 11 6.24 -1.23 15.71
C ARG A 11 6.07 0.23 16.06
N PHE A 12 4.87 0.63 16.47
CA PHE A 12 4.58 1.96 16.98
C PHE A 12 4.18 1.84 18.43
N ASP A 13 4.86 2.58 19.31
CA ASP A 13 4.54 2.64 20.73
C ASP A 13 4.02 4.04 21.10
N LYS A 14 3.03 4.09 21.99
CA LYS A 14 2.45 5.33 22.51
C LYS A 14 2.84 5.49 23.97
N ALA A 15 3.83 6.36 24.21
CA ALA A 15 4.45 6.56 25.53
C ALA A 15 3.46 6.96 26.65
N GLU A 16 2.33 7.55 26.31
CA GLU A 16 1.32 8.00 27.28
C GLU A 16 0.39 6.90 27.79
N THR A 17 0.15 5.85 27.00
CA THR A 17 -0.89 4.84 27.30
C THR A 17 -0.39 3.39 27.30
N ASP A 18 0.92 3.17 27.11
CA ASP A 18 1.52 1.84 26.94
C ASP A 18 0.90 1.02 25.79
N ASP A 19 0.20 1.70 24.87
CA ASP A 19 -0.37 1.07 23.69
C ASP A 19 0.73 0.83 22.65
N PHE A 20 0.66 -0.32 21.97
CA PHE A 20 1.51 -0.62 20.83
C PHE A 20 0.68 -1.06 19.61
N MET A 21 1.21 -0.79 18.42
CA MET A 21 0.64 -1.21 17.14
C MET A 21 1.74 -1.75 16.25
N VAL A 22 1.53 -2.94 15.68
CA VAL A 22 2.49 -3.57 14.77
C VAL A 22 1.91 -3.56 13.36
N ILE A 23 2.74 -3.16 12.40
CA ILE A 23 2.52 -3.35 10.97
C ILE A 23 3.50 -4.42 10.51
N ASP A 24 2.96 -5.59 10.23
CA ASP A 24 3.68 -6.78 9.77
C ASP A 24 3.40 -7.05 8.28
N GLN A 25 3.95 -8.14 7.75
CA GLN A 25 3.74 -8.54 6.36
C GLN A 25 2.26 -8.79 6.03
N TRP A 26 1.48 -9.32 6.99
CA TRP A 26 0.04 -9.51 6.80
C TRP A 26 -0.71 -8.18 6.67
N SER A 27 -0.26 -7.15 7.37
CA SER A 27 -0.78 -5.80 7.22
C SER A 27 -0.59 -5.28 5.79
N TYR A 28 0.54 -5.59 5.13
CA TYR A 28 0.74 -5.24 3.71
C TYR A 28 -0.21 -6.01 2.78
N ALA A 29 -0.41 -7.31 3.02
CA ALA A 29 -1.35 -8.09 2.22
C ALA A 29 -2.78 -7.54 2.35
N TRP A 30 -3.22 -7.23 3.57
CA TRP A 30 -4.56 -6.67 3.79
C TRP A 30 -4.69 -5.25 3.22
N ALA A 31 -3.64 -4.42 3.35
CA ALA A 31 -3.56 -3.10 2.74
C ALA A 31 -3.53 -3.15 1.20
N ALA A 32 -2.96 -4.19 0.59
CA ALA A 32 -2.89 -4.34 -0.85
C ALA A 32 -4.29 -4.52 -1.47
N PHE A 33 -5.12 -5.37 -0.87
CA PHE A 33 -6.49 -5.61 -1.34
C PHE A 33 -7.48 -4.53 -0.90
N SER A 34 -7.25 -3.89 0.25
CA SER A 34 -8.24 -3.01 0.88
C SER A 34 -7.66 -1.70 1.42
N GLY A 35 -6.69 -1.10 0.72
CA GLY A 35 -5.91 0.06 1.18
C GLY A 35 -6.68 1.12 1.97
N PRO A 36 -7.79 1.68 1.44
CA PRO A 36 -8.59 2.66 2.17
C PRO A 36 -9.23 2.11 3.45
N LEU A 37 -9.77 0.88 3.40
CA LEU A 37 -10.38 0.21 4.55
C LEU A 37 -9.33 -0.16 5.62
N PHE A 38 -8.13 -0.54 5.19
CA PHE A 38 -7.01 -0.75 6.09
C PHE A 38 -6.68 0.53 6.87
N VAL A 39 -6.55 1.67 6.18
CA VAL A 39 -6.27 2.97 6.83
C VAL A 39 -7.43 3.37 7.73
N LEU A 40 -8.68 3.12 7.30
CA LEU A 40 -9.88 3.39 8.08
C LEU A 40 -9.93 2.57 9.38
N SER A 41 -9.50 1.31 9.36
CA SER A 41 -9.44 0.44 10.55
C SER A 41 -8.56 1.01 11.67
N LYS A 42 -7.59 1.86 11.30
CA LYS A 42 -6.68 2.57 12.23
C LYS A 42 -7.24 3.91 12.70
N ARG A 43 -8.51 4.20 12.39
CA ARG A 43 -9.23 5.45 12.73
C ARG A 43 -8.57 6.70 12.14
N LEU A 44 -7.91 6.56 10.99
CA LEU A 44 -7.24 7.66 10.27
C LEU A 44 -8.13 8.17 9.13
N TYR A 45 -9.31 8.72 9.46
CA TYR A 45 -10.39 9.02 8.51
C TYR A 45 -9.97 9.88 7.30
N PHE A 46 -9.28 10.99 7.54
CA PHE A 46 -8.80 11.84 6.44
C PHE A 46 -7.79 11.11 5.55
N LEU A 47 -6.87 10.35 6.14
CA LEU A 47 -5.90 9.56 5.37
C LEU A 47 -6.56 8.38 4.64
N ALA A 48 -7.67 7.85 5.15
CA ALA A 48 -8.45 6.84 4.45
C ALA A 48 -9.08 7.41 3.17
N PHE A 49 -9.55 8.66 3.21
CA PHE A 49 -10.00 9.37 2.01
C PHE A 49 -8.86 9.61 1.02
N VAL A 50 -7.67 10.03 1.50
CA VAL A 50 -6.46 10.16 0.66
C VAL A 50 -6.09 8.81 0.04
N ALA A 51 -6.15 7.72 0.81
CA ALA A 51 -5.88 6.37 0.33
C ALA A 51 -6.88 5.94 -0.75
N MET A 52 -8.16 6.34 -0.64
CA MET A 52 -9.17 6.09 -1.67
C MET A 52 -8.83 6.79 -2.98
N ILE A 53 -8.44 8.07 -2.93
CA ILE A 53 -8.01 8.81 -4.13
C ILE A 53 -6.76 8.15 -4.75
N ALA A 54 -5.78 7.76 -3.92
CA ALA A 54 -4.59 7.08 -4.39
C ALA A 54 -4.93 5.73 -5.05
N MET A 55 -5.82 4.95 -4.45
CA MET A 55 -6.29 3.68 -5.02
C MET A 55 -6.97 3.89 -6.38
N ILE A 56 -7.80 4.92 -6.54
CA ILE A 56 -8.45 5.26 -7.82
C ILE A 56 -7.38 5.62 -8.87
N ALA A 57 -6.38 6.44 -8.50
CA ALA A 57 -5.30 6.82 -9.40
C ALA A 57 -4.46 5.60 -9.83
N ILE A 58 -4.13 4.70 -8.89
CA ILE A 58 -3.40 3.46 -9.17
C ILE A 58 -4.23 2.56 -10.10
N ALA A 59 -5.52 2.38 -9.81
CA ALA A 59 -6.42 1.59 -10.64
C ALA A 59 -6.52 2.17 -12.07
N GLY A 60 -6.64 3.49 -12.21
CA GLY A 60 -6.62 4.16 -13.50
C GLY A 60 -5.30 3.94 -14.25
N GLY A 61 -4.16 4.03 -13.56
CA GLY A 61 -2.85 3.74 -14.13
C GLY A 61 -2.69 2.28 -14.59
N VAL A 62 -3.20 1.33 -13.80
CA VAL A 62 -3.22 -0.10 -14.15
C VAL A 62 -4.07 -0.33 -15.41
N ILE A 63 -5.29 0.21 -15.46
CA ILE A 63 -6.19 0.07 -16.61
C ILE A 63 -5.54 0.66 -17.87
N PHE A 64 -4.94 1.85 -17.75
CA PHE A 64 -4.23 2.49 -18.85
C PHE A 64 -3.03 1.65 -19.34
N GLY A 65 -2.21 1.16 -18.41
CA GLY A 65 -1.08 0.27 -18.72
C GLY A 65 -1.52 -1.02 -19.42
N LEU A 66 -2.59 -1.66 -18.92
CA LEU A 66 -3.17 -2.84 -19.55
C LEU A 66 -3.66 -2.56 -20.97
N THR A 67 -4.27 -1.40 -21.20
CA THR A 67 -4.75 -0.99 -22.53
C THR A 67 -3.59 -0.87 -23.52
N ILE A 68 -2.47 -0.27 -23.09
CA ILE A 68 -1.24 -0.19 -23.91
C ILE A 68 -0.67 -1.58 -24.19
N ILE A 69 -0.60 -2.45 -23.18
CA ILE A 69 -0.03 -3.79 -23.35
C ILE A 69 -0.85 -4.60 -24.34
N VAL A 70 -2.17 -4.60 -24.22
CA VAL A 70 -3.06 -5.30 -25.16
C VAL A 70 -2.89 -4.75 -26.58
N TYR A 71 -2.81 -3.42 -26.72
CA TYR A 71 -2.63 -2.77 -28.02
C TYR A 71 -1.31 -3.16 -28.69
N LEU A 72 -0.20 -3.23 -27.93
CA LEU A 72 1.14 -3.49 -28.48
C LEU A 72 1.45 -4.97 -28.66
N PHE A 73 0.96 -5.84 -27.76
CA PHE A 73 1.41 -7.23 -27.66
C PHE A 73 0.30 -8.25 -27.96
N SER A 74 -0.95 -7.82 -28.11
CA SER A 74 -2.10 -8.70 -28.36
C SER A 74 -2.13 -9.90 -27.39
N ALA A 75 -2.39 -11.12 -27.86
CA ALA A 75 -2.43 -12.34 -27.05
C ALA A 75 -1.08 -13.08 -26.96
N SER A 76 0.05 -12.38 -27.14
CA SER A 76 1.38 -13.00 -27.02
C SER A 76 1.70 -13.36 -25.57
N LEU A 77 2.61 -14.33 -25.39
CA LEU A 77 3.10 -14.73 -24.06
C LEU A 77 3.73 -13.55 -23.31
N GLU A 78 4.50 -12.73 -24.00
CA GLU A 78 5.11 -11.52 -23.44
C GLU A 78 4.05 -10.53 -22.96
N GLY A 79 3.00 -10.29 -23.76
CA GLY A 79 1.87 -9.45 -23.37
C GLY A 79 1.15 -9.98 -22.13
N MET A 80 0.93 -11.30 -22.05
CA MET A 80 0.31 -11.92 -20.87
C MET A 80 1.16 -11.75 -19.61
N LEU A 81 2.48 -11.94 -19.69
CA LEU A 81 3.39 -11.74 -18.56
C LEU A 81 3.41 -10.28 -18.12
N LEU A 82 3.46 -9.33 -19.05
CA LEU A 82 3.40 -7.90 -18.74
C LEU A 82 2.08 -7.52 -18.08
N MET A 83 0.95 -8.02 -18.56
CA MET A 83 -0.37 -7.79 -17.94
C MET A 83 -0.39 -8.27 -16.50
N LEU A 84 0.13 -9.48 -16.22
CA LEU A 84 0.23 -10.02 -14.87
C LEU A 84 1.09 -9.12 -13.97
N ILE A 85 2.28 -8.72 -14.45
CA ILE A 85 3.19 -7.84 -13.69
C ILE A 85 2.53 -6.50 -13.40
N THR A 86 1.81 -5.90 -14.36
CA THR A 86 1.10 -4.63 -14.15
C THR A 86 0.03 -4.76 -13.06
N VAL A 87 -0.76 -5.84 -13.08
CA VAL A 87 -1.80 -6.08 -12.07
C VAL A 87 -1.18 -6.31 -10.69
N VAL A 88 -0.21 -7.21 -10.59
CA VAL A 88 0.48 -7.52 -9.32
C VAL A 88 1.20 -6.28 -8.78
N GLY A 89 1.87 -5.53 -9.65
CA GLY A 89 2.54 -4.29 -9.30
C GLY A 89 1.58 -3.22 -8.79
N GLY A 90 0.41 -3.07 -9.40
CA GLY A 90 -0.63 -2.15 -8.93
C GLY A 90 -1.17 -2.51 -7.55
N ILE A 91 -1.43 -3.80 -7.32
CA ILE A 91 -1.88 -4.31 -6.01
C ILE A 91 -0.81 -4.08 -4.93
N ALA A 92 0.45 -4.41 -5.23
CA ALA A 92 1.57 -4.20 -4.32
C ALA A 92 1.76 -2.70 -4.00
N LEU A 93 1.69 -1.83 -5.01
CA LEU A 93 1.79 -0.38 -4.84
C LEU A 93 0.68 0.17 -3.95
N ASN A 94 -0.56 -0.31 -4.11
CA ASN A 94 -1.68 0.08 -3.24
C ASN A 94 -1.40 -0.25 -1.77
N GLY A 95 -0.89 -1.46 -1.49
CA GLY A 95 -0.53 -1.88 -0.14
C GLY A 95 0.59 -1.04 0.47
N ILE A 96 1.65 -0.76 -0.31
CA ILE A 96 2.76 0.11 0.12
C ILE A 96 2.26 1.51 0.45
N VAL A 97 1.45 2.11 -0.41
CA VAL A 97 0.91 3.47 -0.21
C VAL A 97 0.04 3.53 1.05
N ALA A 98 -0.86 2.56 1.22
CA ALA A 98 -1.73 2.50 2.39
C ALA A 98 -0.93 2.35 3.70
N VAL A 99 0.08 1.48 3.75
CA VAL A 99 0.96 1.35 4.93
C VAL A 99 1.76 2.62 5.19
N ARG A 100 2.28 3.27 4.16
CA ARG A 100 3.00 4.55 4.32
C ARG A 100 2.10 5.65 4.88
N LEU A 101 0.84 5.71 4.45
CA LEU A 101 -0.15 6.63 5.02
C LEU A 101 -0.44 6.31 6.48
N VAL A 102 -0.59 5.03 6.83
CA VAL A 102 -0.77 4.61 8.24
C VAL A 102 0.43 5.02 9.09
N ARG A 103 1.66 4.76 8.62
CA ARG A 103 2.89 5.19 9.30
C ARG A 103 2.92 6.70 9.51
N TYR A 104 2.64 7.47 8.47
CA TYR A 104 2.56 8.93 8.56
C TYR A 104 1.52 9.38 9.58
N GLY A 105 0.32 8.79 9.56
CA GLY A 105 -0.77 9.10 10.47
C GLY A 105 -0.45 8.81 11.94
N TYR A 106 0.23 7.70 12.22
CA TYR A 106 0.68 7.38 13.58
C TYR A 106 1.76 8.35 14.08
N LEU A 107 2.76 8.65 13.26
CA LEU A 107 3.81 9.61 13.61
C LEU A 107 3.24 11.02 13.88
N GLN A 108 2.27 11.47 13.08
CA GLN A 108 1.59 12.75 13.31
C GLN A 108 0.76 12.78 14.60
N ARG A 109 0.25 11.62 15.04
CA ARG A 109 -0.52 11.49 16.30
C ARG A 109 0.38 11.27 17.53
N GLY A 110 1.69 11.50 17.40
CA GLY A 110 2.64 11.41 18.51
C GLY A 110 3.11 10.00 18.84
N TRP A 111 2.76 8.99 18.03
CA TRP A 111 3.32 7.65 18.18
C TRP A 111 4.78 7.65 17.74
N ARG A 112 5.61 6.84 18.41
CA ARG A 112 7.03 6.71 18.09
C ARG A 112 7.31 5.32 17.53
N LEU A 113 8.31 5.21 16.67
CA LEU A 113 8.79 3.91 16.22
C LEU A 113 9.43 3.20 17.42
N GLY A 114 8.85 2.06 17.80
CA GLY A 114 9.39 1.15 18.79
C GLY A 114 10.63 0.45 18.25
N TYR A 115 11.60 0.21 19.14
CA TYR A 115 12.80 -0.57 18.83
C TYR A 115 12.50 -2.07 18.82
#